data_AF-A0A820T956-F1
#
_entry.id   AF-A0A820T956-F1
#
_cell.length_a   1.000
_cell.length_b   1.000
_cell.length_c   1.000
_cell.angle_alpha   90.00
_cell.angle_beta   90.00
_cell.angle_gamma   90.00
#
_symmetry.space_group_name_H-M   'P 1'
#
loop_
_entity.id
_entity.type
_entity.pdbx_description
1 polymer ?
#
loop_
_entity_poly.entity_id
_entity_poly.type
_entity_poly.pdbx_seq_one_letter_code
_entity_poly.pdbx_strand_id
1 'polypeptide(L)'
;MGSSFTLTLANIFLSEWQKKLVEEQTKTGELYGRYIDDVFMTWNKSEEELRILLDDANTWNPNIKLDYKINKSLPFLDLLLRNNNGTLATSVYHKPAVEPYITPFTSDHPRHVFANIIKTSLERATRYSSTFEEFNNERRDVKLMLLYNGYPSTYIENEFTKYFFEYKSTSPFLQYIDQEKNYIQMRQKLLGQPTF
;
A
#
# COMPACT_ATOMS: atom_id res chain seq x y z
N MET A 1 -10.30 15.51 -12.43
CA MET A 1 -9.73 14.40 -13.21
C MET A 1 -9.59 14.88 -14.64
N GLY A 2 -8.37 15.03 -15.16
CA GLY A 2 -8.12 15.52 -16.53
C GLY A 2 -8.63 14.54 -17.59
N SER A 3 -8.66 14.97 -18.86
CA SER A 3 -9.07 14.06 -19.95
C SER A 3 -8.16 12.83 -20.00
N SER A 4 -8.73 11.66 -20.32
CA SER A 4 -7.97 10.40 -20.48
C SER A 4 -6.83 10.54 -21.49
N PHE A 5 -6.99 11.42 -22.47
CA PHE A 5 -5.98 11.76 -23.46
C PHE A 5 -4.78 12.49 -22.84
N THR A 6 -5.02 13.45 -21.92
CA THR A 6 -3.96 14.23 -21.27
C THR A 6 -3.04 13.34 -20.43
N LEU A 7 -3.61 12.38 -19.68
CA LEU A 7 -2.81 11.44 -18.88
C LEU A 7 -1.95 10.54 -19.77
N THR A 8 -2.50 10.09 -20.91
CA THR A 8 -1.76 9.30 -21.89
C THR A 8 -0.57 10.08 -22.45
N LEU A 9 -0.78 11.35 -22.84
CA LEU A 9 0.30 12.21 -23.33
C LEU A 9 1.38 12.45 -22.27
N ALA A 10 0.99 12.71 -21.02
CA ALA A 10 1.93 12.87 -19.92
C ALA A 10 2.76 11.59 -19.71
N ASN A 11 2.11 10.43 -19.76
CA ASN A 11 2.79 9.14 -19.61
C ASN A 11 3.82 8.87 -20.72
N ILE A 12 3.48 9.18 -21.97
CA ILE A 12 4.38 9.07 -23.14
C ILE A 12 5.54 10.06 -23.00
N PHE A 13 5.27 11.30 -22.62
CA PHE A 13 6.34 12.28 -22.44
C PHE A 13 7.33 11.87 -21.36
N LEU A 14 6.82 11.42 -20.21
CA LEU A 14 7.64 10.93 -19.11
C LEU A 14 8.25 9.54 -19.37
N SER A 15 7.83 8.80 -20.41
CA SER A 15 8.44 7.50 -20.73
C SER A 15 9.84 7.66 -21.29
N GLU A 16 10.10 8.71 -22.07
CA GLU A 16 11.45 9.04 -22.53
C GLU A 16 12.34 9.50 -21.38
N TRP A 17 11.80 10.31 -20.48
CA TRP A 17 12.50 10.77 -19.27
C TRP A 17 12.99 9.60 -18.40
N GLN A 18 12.12 8.62 -18.10
CA GLN A 18 12.47 7.51 -17.20
C GLN A 18 13.38 6.45 -17.83
N LYS A 19 13.64 6.53 -19.14
CA LYS A 19 14.30 5.46 -19.89
C LYS A 19 15.66 5.06 -19.30
N LYS A 20 16.51 6.05 -18.96
CA LYS A 20 17.83 5.80 -18.36
C LYS A 20 17.72 5.11 -17.00
N LEU A 21 16.74 5.49 -16.18
CA LEU A 21 16.49 4.87 -14.88
C LEU A 21 16.09 3.40 -15.10
N VAL A 22 15.02 3.17 -15.88
CA VAL A 22 14.51 1.82 -16.18
C VAL A 22 15.59 0.91 -16.74
N GLU A 23 16.42 1.41 -17.68
CA GLU A 23 17.54 0.65 -18.23
C GLU A 23 18.57 0.25 -17.17
N GLU A 24 18.91 1.15 -16.25
CA GLU A 24 19.84 0.86 -15.15
C GLU A 24 19.25 -0.18 -14.19
N GLN A 25 18.00 0.00 -13.75
CA GLN A 25 17.33 -0.95 -12.86
C GLN A 25 17.17 -2.34 -13.52
N THR A 26 16.86 -2.39 -14.82
CA THR A 26 16.74 -3.64 -15.57
C THR A 26 18.08 -4.38 -15.64
N LYS A 27 19.20 -3.67 -15.83
CA LYS A 27 20.54 -4.28 -15.86
C LYS A 27 20.94 -4.90 -14.52
N THR A 28 20.54 -4.27 -13.41
CA THR A 28 20.92 -4.71 -12.06
C THR A 28 19.89 -5.62 -11.40
N GLY A 29 18.71 -5.82 -12.01
CA GLY A 29 17.62 -6.60 -11.44
C GLY A 29 16.91 -5.91 -10.28
N GLU A 30 16.98 -4.58 -10.22
CA GLU A 30 16.32 -3.77 -9.19
C GLU A 30 14.86 -3.51 -9.57
N LEU A 31 14.04 -3.19 -8.56
CA LEU A 31 12.67 -2.77 -8.77
C LEU A 31 12.63 -1.34 -9.29
N TYR A 32 11.77 -1.10 -10.27
CA TYR A 32 11.34 0.23 -10.71
C TYR A 32 9.82 0.22 -10.90
N GLY A 33 9.14 1.19 -10.31
CA GLY A 33 7.72 1.40 -10.47
C GLY A 33 7.38 2.87 -10.56
N ARG A 34 6.49 3.24 -11.49
CA ARG A 34 5.94 4.58 -11.59
C ARG A 34 4.42 4.53 -11.55
N TYR A 35 3.81 5.34 -10.70
CA TYR A 35 2.38 5.58 -10.67
C TYR A 35 2.11 7.07 -10.91
N ILE A 36 1.74 7.42 -12.14
CA ILE A 36 1.56 8.80 -12.59
C ILE A 36 2.83 9.62 -12.30
N ASP A 37 2.83 10.42 -11.24
CA ASP A 37 3.93 11.31 -10.84
C ASP A 37 4.84 10.70 -9.76
N ASP A 38 4.40 9.63 -9.09
CA ASP A 38 5.17 8.97 -8.03
C ASP A 38 6.08 7.89 -8.62
N VAL A 39 7.37 7.92 -8.28
CA VAL A 39 8.37 6.93 -8.68
C VAL A 39 8.93 6.23 -7.45
N PHE A 40 9.06 4.91 -7.53
CA PHE A 40 9.76 4.09 -6.55
C PHE A 40 10.80 3.23 -7.25
N MET A 41 11.99 3.15 -6.66
CA MET A 41 13.06 2.28 -7.14
C MET A 41 13.89 1.72 -5.98
N THR A 42 14.47 0.55 -6.19
CA THR A 42 15.49 -0.01 -5.28
C THR A 42 16.89 0.21 -5.85
N TRP A 43 17.90 0.19 -4.97
CA TRP A 43 19.29 0.42 -5.34
C TRP A 43 20.23 -0.33 -4.41
N ASN A 44 21.16 -1.09 -4.98
CA ASN A 44 22.14 -1.89 -4.24
C ASN A 44 23.59 -1.42 -4.40
N LYS A 45 23.86 -0.36 -5.17
CA LYS A 45 25.21 0.26 -5.25
C LYS A 45 25.36 1.38 -4.22
N SER A 46 26.43 2.18 -4.33
CA SER A 46 26.67 3.30 -3.42
C SER A 46 25.57 4.36 -3.53
N GLU A 47 25.32 5.08 -2.43
CA GLU A 47 24.35 6.17 -2.41
C GLU A 47 24.82 7.33 -3.30
N GLU A 48 26.13 7.54 -3.40
CA GLU A 48 26.74 8.54 -4.26
C GLU A 48 26.41 8.30 -5.74
N GLU A 49 26.51 7.06 -6.22
CA GLU A 49 26.12 6.70 -7.58
C GLU A 49 24.63 6.90 -7.84
N LEU A 50 23.78 6.61 -6.84
CA LEU A 50 22.35 6.86 -6.94
C LEU A 50 22.04 8.35 -7.07
N ARG A 51 22.69 9.19 -6.25
CA ARG A 51 22.52 10.64 -6.30
C ARG A 51 22.94 11.20 -7.66
N ILE A 52 24.08 10.76 -8.20
CA ILE A 52 24.52 11.15 -9.54
C ILE A 52 23.47 10.78 -10.59
N LEU A 53 22.92 9.56 -10.53
CA LEU A 53 21.88 9.12 -11.47
C LEU A 53 20.60 9.96 -11.37
N LEU A 54 20.15 10.29 -10.16
CA LEU A 54 18.94 11.08 -9.92
C LEU A 54 19.13 12.56 -10.28
N ASP A 55 20.30 13.12 -9.98
CA ASP A 55 20.66 14.50 -10.35
C ASP A 55 20.79 14.64 -11.87
N ASP A 56 21.38 13.64 -12.55
CA ASP A 56 21.37 13.56 -14.01
C ASP A 56 19.94 13.55 -14.57
N ALA A 57 19.02 12.78 -13.96
CA ALA A 57 17.62 12.73 -14.38
C ALA A 57 16.91 14.09 -14.21
N ASN A 58 17.33 14.89 -13.23
CA ASN A 58 16.86 16.27 -13.01
C ASN A 58 17.39 17.28 -14.04
N THR A 59 18.38 16.92 -14.86
CA THR A 59 18.87 17.79 -15.95
C THR A 59 18.08 17.63 -17.25
N TRP A 60 17.25 16.60 -17.37
CA TRP A 60 16.57 16.24 -18.62
C TRP A 60 15.65 17.34 -19.15
N ASN A 61 14.91 18.03 -18.28
CA ASN A 61 14.04 19.14 -18.66
C ASN A 61 13.93 20.15 -17.51
N PRO A 62 14.12 21.46 -17.76
CA PRO A 62 14.09 22.48 -16.71
C PRO A 62 12.74 22.57 -15.95
N ASN A 63 11.66 22.11 -16.57
CA ASN A 63 10.31 22.13 -16.01
C ASN A 63 9.93 20.83 -15.27
N ILE A 64 10.77 19.79 -15.32
CA ILE A 64 10.53 18.54 -14.59
C ILE A 64 11.66 18.32 -13.60
N LYS A 65 11.29 18.28 -12.33
CA LYS A 65 12.20 18.04 -11.22
C LYS A 65 11.64 16.93 -10.35
N LEU A 66 12.46 15.90 -10.15
CA LEU A 66 12.30 14.93 -9.09
C LEU A 66 12.67 15.55 -7.74
N ASP A 67 11.68 15.59 -6.86
CA ASP A 67 11.91 15.68 -5.42
C ASP A 67 12.09 14.25 -4.88
N TYR A 68 13.33 13.80 -4.77
CA TYR A 68 13.65 12.44 -4.37
C TYR A 68 14.07 12.34 -2.89
N LYS A 69 13.73 11.21 -2.27
CA LYS A 69 14.18 10.85 -0.92
C LYS A 69 14.81 9.47 -0.98
N ILE A 70 15.98 9.34 -0.36
CA ILE A 70 16.71 8.08 -0.25
C ILE A 70 16.67 7.67 1.22
N ASN A 71 16.04 6.52 1.50
CA ASN A 71 15.96 5.98 2.85
C ASN A 71 15.68 4.48 2.79
N LYS A 72 16.01 3.76 3.87
CA LYS A 72 15.64 2.36 4.07
C LYS A 72 14.15 2.21 4.38
N SER A 73 13.46 3.27 4.77
CA SER A 73 12.01 3.28 4.94
C SER A 73 11.38 4.51 4.29
N LEU A 74 10.46 4.29 3.37
CA LEU A 74 9.77 5.35 2.62
C LEU A 74 8.31 5.00 2.37
N PRO A 75 7.40 5.99 2.43
CA PRO A 75 6.06 5.82 1.91
C PRO A 75 6.06 5.86 0.38
N PHE A 76 5.20 5.04 -0.23
CA PHE A 76 4.88 5.07 -1.66
C PHE A 76 3.40 4.71 -1.82
N LEU A 77 2.59 5.65 -2.33
CA LEU A 77 1.13 5.54 -2.33
C LEU A 77 0.61 5.25 -0.90
N ASP A 78 -0.18 4.18 -0.74
CA ASP A 78 -0.74 3.71 0.53
C ASP A 78 0.18 2.67 1.25
N LEU A 79 1.41 2.48 0.76
CA LEU A 79 2.38 1.53 1.31
C LEU A 79 3.50 2.23 2.05
N LEU A 80 3.90 1.68 3.19
CA LEU A 80 5.16 1.98 3.85
C LEU A 80 6.13 0.83 3.55
N LEU A 81 7.12 1.13 2.72
CA LEU A 81 8.15 0.21 2.29
C LEU A 81 9.34 0.27 3.26
N ARG A 82 9.86 -0.89 3.67
CA ARG A 82 11.02 -1.00 4.56
C ARG A 82 12.00 -2.03 4.01
N ASN A 83 13.26 -1.64 3.87
CA ASN A 83 14.34 -2.54 3.51
C ASN A 83 14.93 -3.17 4.78
N ASN A 84 14.63 -4.46 4.97
CA ASN A 84 15.16 -5.30 6.03
C ASN A 84 16.36 -6.09 5.49
N ASN A 85 17.52 -5.44 5.36
CA ASN A 85 18.78 -6.04 4.93
C ASN A 85 18.68 -6.83 3.60
N GLY A 86 18.06 -6.22 2.59
CA GLY A 86 17.87 -6.80 1.26
C GLY A 86 16.50 -7.43 1.04
N THR A 87 15.70 -7.60 2.10
CA THR A 87 14.30 -8.04 1.97
C THR A 87 13.36 -6.86 2.11
N LEU A 88 12.54 -6.60 1.09
CA LEU A 88 11.54 -5.53 1.11
C LEU A 88 10.29 -5.99 1.88
N ALA A 89 10.01 -5.34 3.00
CA ALA A 89 8.77 -5.50 3.76
C ALA A 89 7.82 -4.32 3.48
N THR A 90 6.52 -4.59 3.51
CA THR A 90 5.48 -3.60 3.27
C THR A 90 4.49 -3.57 4.42
N SER A 91 3.94 -2.40 4.70
CA SER A 91 2.83 -2.20 5.65
C SER A 91 1.92 -1.08 5.14
N VAL A 92 0.74 -0.91 5.73
CA VAL A 92 -0.12 0.23 5.38
C VAL A 92 0.54 1.53 5.86
N TYR A 93 0.58 2.53 4.99
CA TYR A 93 1.03 3.87 5.35
C TYR A 93 -0.14 4.75 5.76
N HIS A 94 -0.08 5.30 6.97
CA HIS A 94 -0.99 6.35 7.43
C HIS A 94 -0.24 7.69 7.44
N LYS A 95 -0.77 8.67 6.71
CA LYS A 95 -0.21 10.03 6.74
C LYS A 95 -0.36 10.61 8.16
N PRO A 96 0.72 11.06 8.83
CA PRO A 96 0.65 11.51 10.23
C PRO A 96 -0.36 12.62 10.53
N ALA A 97 -0.67 13.45 9.55
CA ALA A 97 -1.57 14.60 9.70
C ALA A 97 -3.01 14.33 9.25
N VAL A 98 -3.33 13.11 8.81
CA VAL A 98 -4.69 12.77 8.33
C VAL A 98 -5.47 12.17 9.49
N GLU A 99 -6.51 12.89 9.91
CA GLU A 99 -7.49 12.34 10.85
C GLU A 99 -8.21 11.16 10.19
N PRO A 100 -8.45 10.05 10.92
CA PRO A 100 -9.01 8.82 10.35
C PRO A 100 -10.53 8.94 10.18
N TYR A 101 -10.99 9.97 9.46
CA TYR A 101 -12.40 10.14 9.15
C TYR A 101 -12.81 9.20 8.04
N ILE A 102 -13.79 8.38 8.37
CA ILE A 102 -14.57 7.61 7.41
C ILE A 102 -16.03 8.01 7.57
N THR A 103 -16.89 7.46 6.73
CA THR A 103 -18.33 7.68 6.82
C THR A 103 -18.85 7.33 8.23
N PRO A 104 -19.37 8.30 9.02
CA PRO A 104 -19.84 8.02 10.37
C PRO A 104 -21.02 7.05 10.38
N PHE A 105 -21.12 6.16 11.36
CA PHE A 105 -22.17 5.14 11.37
C PHE A 105 -23.60 5.68 11.50
N THR A 106 -23.75 6.92 11.97
CA THR A 106 -25.02 7.65 12.12
C THR A 106 -25.52 8.27 10.81
N SER A 107 -24.71 8.26 9.76
CA SER A 107 -25.09 8.79 8.45
C SER A 107 -26.16 7.92 7.77
N ASP A 108 -26.95 8.53 6.89
CA ASP A 108 -28.05 7.86 6.17
C ASP A 108 -27.56 7.10 4.93
N HIS A 109 -26.53 6.27 5.11
CA HIS A 109 -26.04 5.39 4.05
C HIS A 109 -26.59 3.97 4.21
N PRO A 110 -26.79 3.24 3.09
CA PRO A 110 -27.19 1.84 3.15
C PRO A 110 -26.18 0.98 3.95
N ARG A 111 -26.69 -0.06 4.64
CA ARG A 111 -25.85 -0.94 5.48
C ARG A 111 -24.67 -1.59 4.76
N HIS A 112 -24.81 -1.86 3.47
CA HIS A 112 -23.73 -2.45 2.67
C HIS A 112 -22.52 -1.51 2.53
N VAL A 113 -22.71 -0.17 2.58
CA VAL A 113 -21.61 0.80 2.50
C VAL A 113 -20.71 0.67 3.73
N PHE A 114 -21.30 0.59 4.92
CA PHE A 114 -20.57 0.40 6.18
C PHE A 114 -19.82 -0.93 6.23
N ALA A 115 -20.46 -2.01 5.77
CA ALA A 115 -19.83 -3.32 5.65
C ALA A 115 -18.66 -3.30 4.66
N ASN A 116 -18.83 -2.63 3.52
CA ASN A 116 -17.77 -2.49 2.51
C ASN A 116 -16.59 -1.69 3.02
N ILE A 117 -16.79 -0.61 3.79
CA ILE A 117 -15.68 0.15 4.41
C ILE A 117 -14.83 -0.77 5.29
N ILE A 118 -15.47 -1.62 6.10
CA ILE A 118 -14.77 -2.58 6.95
C ILE A 118 -14.02 -3.61 6.09
N LYS A 119 -14.71 -4.20 5.12
CA LYS A 119 -14.14 -5.22 4.23
C LYS A 119 -12.92 -4.69 3.48
N THR A 120 -13.05 -3.54 2.80
CA THR A 120 -11.95 -2.97 2.01
C THR A 120 -10.77 -2.53 2.89
N SER A 121 -11.03 -2.05 4.11
CA SER A 121 -9.97 -1.73 5.08
C SER A 121 -9.19 -2.99 5.49
N LEU A 122 -9.87 -4.11 5.74
CA LEU A 122 -9.24 -5.37 6.08
C LEU A 122 -8.51 -6.02 4.88
N GLU A 123 -9.08 -5.93 3.67
CA GLU A 123 -8.41 -6.36 2.45
C GLU A 123 -7.12 -5.58 2.21
N ARG A 124 -7.17 -4.25 2.38
CA ARG A 124 -6.00 -3.37 2.31
C ARG A 124 -4.95 -3.78 3.33
N ALA A 125 -5.34 -3.91 4.60
CA ALA A 125 -4.46 -4.36 5.68
C ALA A 125 -3.78 -5.69 5.36
N THR A 126 -4.55 -6.63 4.81
CA THR A 126 -4.07 -7.97 4.48
C THR A 126 -3.08 -7.96 3.32
N ARG A 127 -3.40 -7.24 2.24
CA ARG A 127 -2.54 -7.15 1.04
C ARG A 127 -1.23 -6.43 1.33
N TYR A 128 -1.33 -5.31 2.05
CA TYR A 128 -0.22 -4.38 2.20
C TYR A 128 0.75 -4.77 3.30
N SER A 129 0.31 -5.50 4.32
CA SER A 129 1.21 -5.99 5.37
C SER A 129 1.98 -7.22 4.88
N SER A 130 3.31 -7.22 5.01
CA SER A 130 4.13 -8.39 4.65
C SER A 130 4.12 -9.43 5.76
N THR A 131 3.99 -8.98 7.02
CA THR A 131 4.05 -9.84 8.21
C THR A 131 2.71 -9.90 8.92
N PHE A 132 2.48 -10.99 9.67
CA PHE A 132 1.28 -11.13 10.49
C PHE A 132 1.22 -10.09 11.62
N GLU A 133 2.37 -9.69 12.15
CA GLU A 133 2.46 -8.64 13.17
C GLU A 133 1.98 -7.29 12.64
N GLU A 134 2.47 -6.86 11.48
CA GLU A 134 2.04 -5.61 10.84
C GLU A 134 0.55 -5.64 10.49
N PHE A 135 0.05 -6.77 9.99
CA PHE A 135 -1.38 -6.94 9.76
C PHE A 135 -2.20 -6.78 11.05
N ASN A 136 -1.75 -7.36 12.16
CA ASN A 136 -2.44 -7.24 13.44
C ASN A 136 -2.43 -5.81 13.98
N ASN A 137 -1.34 -5.07 13.77
CA ASN A 137 -1.24 -3.66 14.13
C ASN A 137 -2.24 -2.84 13.31
N GLU A 138 -2.22 -2.99 11.98
CA GLU A 138 -3.19 -2.31 11.11
C GLU A 138 -4.64 -2.67 11.44
N ARG A 139 -4.92 -3.96 11.74
CA ARG A 139 -6.27 -4.40 12.14
C ARG A 139 -6.74 -3.69 13.42
N ARG A 140 -5.84 -3.45 14.38
CA ARG A 140 -6.17 -2.69 15.59
C ARG A 140 -6.45 -1.23 15.24
N ASP A 141 -5.64 -0.63 14.38
CA ASP A 141 -5.81 0.75 13.94
C ASP A 141 -7.14 0.94 13.19
N VAL A 142 -7.49 0.02 12.28
CA VAL A 142 -8.80 -0.02 11.60
C VAL A 142 -9.94 -0.13 12.60
N LYS A 143 -9.82 -0.99 13.62
CA LYS A 143 -10.85 -1.12 14.67
C LYS A 143 -11.01 0.19 15.46
N LEU A 144 -9.90 0.84 15.84
CA LEU A 144 -9.92 2.12 16.54
C LEU A 144 -10.56 3.22 15.68
N MET A 145 -10.21 3.29 14.40
CA MET A 145 -10.84 4.19 13.44
C MET A 145 -12.36 3.98 13.38
N LEU A 146 -12.83 2.73 13.25
CA LEU A 146 -14.26 2.42 13.19
C LEU A 146 -15.01 2.85 14.47
N LEU A 147 -14.43 2.56 15.63
CA LEU A 147 -14.98 2.97 16.93
C LEU A 147 -15.06 4.49 17.05
N TYR A 148 -14.02 5.20 16.62
CA TYR A 148 -13.98 6.67 16.62
C TYR A 148 -15.08 7.27 15.73
N ASN A 149 -15.43 6.61 14.62
CA ASN A 149 -16.51 7.02 13.71
C ASN A 149 -17.90 6.47 14.11
N GLY A 150 -18.05 5.97 15.35
CA GLY A 150 -19.35 5.61 15.94
C GLY A 150 -19.89 4.23 15.56
N TYR A 151 -19.08 3.35 14.97
CA TYR A 151 -19.52 2.00 14.63
C TYR A 151 -19.68 1.15 15.92
N PRO A 152 -20.83 0.46 16.11
CA PRO A 152 -21.03 -0.40 17.28
C PRO A 152 -20.00 -1.54 17.32
N SER A 153 -19.41 -1.80 18.48
CA SER A 153 -18.40 -2.86 18.62
C SER A 153 -18.90 -4.23 18.17
N THR A 154 -20.16 -4.57 18.47
CA THR A 154 -20.76 -5.85 18.04
C THR A 154 -20.88 -5.95 16.51
N TYR A 155 -21.15 -4.84 15.82
CA TYR A 155 -21.19 -4.78 14.37
C TYR A 155 -19.79 -5.00 13.78
N ILE A 156 -18.77 -4.33 14.34
CA ILE A 156 -17.37 -4.49 13.91
C ILE A 156 -16.91 -5.94 14.04
N GLU A 157 -17.11 -6.57 15.20
CA GLU A 157 -16.70 -7.97 15.42
C GLU A 157 -17.40 -8.94 14.48
N ASN A 158 -18.68 -8.70 14.19
CA ASN A 158 -19.44 -9.52 13.24
C ASN A 158 -18.87 -9.42 11.82
N GLU A 159 -18.57 -8.20 11.34
CA GLU A 159 -18.00 -7.99 10.00
C GLU A 159 -16.56 -8.52 9.91
N PHE A 160 -15.75 -8.37 10.96
CA PHE A 160 -14.41 -8.97 11.03
C PHE A 160 -14.51 -10.50 10.94
N THR A 161 -15.42 -11.10 11.70
CA THR A 161 -15.63 -12.55 11.68
C THR A 161 -16.04 -13.04 10.30
N LYS A 162 -16.96 -12.33 9.62
CA LYS A 162 -17.39 -12.65 8.25
C LYS A 162 -16.21 -12.60 7.27
N TYR A 163 -15.37 -11.56 7.36
CA TYR A 163 -14.18 -11.44 6.51
C TYR A 163 -13.25 -12.65 6.65
N PHE A 164 -12.88 -13.03 7.88
CA PHE A 164 -11.98 -14.18 8.08
C PHE A 164 -12.62 -15.50 7.61
N PHE A 165 -13.93 -15.68 7.81
CA PHE A 165 -14.66 -16.85 7.31
C PHE A 165 -14.64 -16.95 5.77
N GLU A 166 -14.84 -15.83 5.06
CA GLU A 166 -14.83 -15.76 3.59
C GLU A 166 -13.49 -16.26 3.00
N TYR A 167 -12.38 -15.96 3.68
CA TYR A 167 -11.05 -16.35 3.23
C TYR A 167 -10.58 -17.72 3.76
N LYS A 168 -11.46 -18.50 4.41
CA LYS A 168 -11.14 -19.81 5.01
C LYS A 168 -9.97 -19.79 5.99
N SER A 169 -9.55 -18.62 6.45
CA SER A 169 -8.77 -18.52 7.68
C SER A 169 -9.75 -18.88 8.78
N THR A 170 -9.47 -19.96 9.51
CA THR A 170 -10.25 -20.33 10.69
C THR A 170 -10.53 -19.06 11.49
N SER A 171 -11.80 -18.82 11.84
CA SER A 171 -12.22 -17.65 12.63
C SER A 171 -11.15 -17.31 13.66
N PRO A 172 -10.80 -16.02 13.90
CA PRO A 172 -9.79 -15.65 14.88
C PRO A 172 -10.07 -16.19 16.29
N PHE A 173 -11.27 -16.74 16.51
CA PHE A 173 -11.69 -17.43 17.73
C PHE A 173 -11.49 -18.96 17.76
N LEU A 174 -11.09 -19.64 16.68
CA LEU A 174 -11.27 -21.11 16.58
C LEU A 174 -10.08 -22.01 16.20
N GLN A 175 -8.83 -21.55 16.17
CA GLN A 175 -7.68 -22.45 16.46
C GLN A 175 -6.38 -21.66 16.66
N TYR A 176 -5.79 -21.80 17.85
CA TYR A 176 -4.50 -21.23 18.27
C TYR A 176 -3.29 -21.75 17.48
N ILE A 177 -3.49 -22.79 16.66
CA ILE A 177 -2.42 -23.51 15.97
C ILE A 177 -2.23 -22.86 14.60
N ASP A 178 -1.23 -21.98 14.52
CA ASP A 178 -0.63 -21.43 13.29
C ASP A 178 -1.35 -20.23 12.62
N GLN A 179 -1.59 -19.17 13.40
CA GLN A 179 -2.18 -17.91 12.92
C GLN A 179 -1.38 -17.25 11.78
N GLU A 180 -0.05 -17.34 11.84
CA GLU A 180 0.83 -16.75 10.83
C GLU A 180 0.72 -17.47 9.49
N LYS A 181 0.74 -18.82 9.48
CA LYS A 181 0.54 -19.58 8.24
C LYS A 181 -0.84 -19.34 7.63
N ASN A 182 -1.88 -19.27 8.46
CA ASN A 182 -3.23 -18.96 8.01
C ASN A 182 -3.31 -17.57 7.37
N TYR A 183 -2.62 -16.60 7.96
CA TYR A 183 -2.51 -15.25 7.40
C TYR A 183 -1.76 -15.25 6.06
N ILE A 184 -0.60 -15.92 5.98
CA ILE A 184 0.17 -16.01 4.73
C ILE A 184 -0.68 -16.61 3.61
N GLN A 185 -1.44 -17.68 3.87
CA GLN A 185 -2.33 -18.29 2.88
C GLN A 185 -3.45 -17.33 2.43
N MET A 186 -4.08 -16.63 3.37
CA MET A 186 -5.10 -15.63 3.08
C MET A 186 -4.53 -14.49 2.22
N ARG A 187 -3.36 -13.98 2.59
CA ARG A 187 -2.66 -12.92 1.85
C ARG A 187 -2.33 -13.34 0.42
N GLN A 188 -1.78 -14.55 0.23
CA GLN A 188 -1.46 -15.06 -1.11
C GLN A 188 -2.70 -15.17 -1.99
N LYS A 189 -3.82 -15.66 -1.43
CA LYS A 189 -5.10 -15.73 -2.13
C LYS A 189 -5.60 -14.34 -2.55
N LEU A 190 -5.45 -13.34 -1.68
CA LEU A 190 -5.83 -11.96 -1.99
C LEU A 190 -4.95 -11.34 -3.05
N LEU A 191 -3.62 -11.49 -2.97
CA LEU A 191 -2.69 -10.93 -3.96
C LEU A 191 -2.98 -11.42 -5.40
N GLY A 192 -3.51 -12.63 -5.57
CA GLY A 192 -3.94 -13.15 -6.87
C GLY A 192 -5.26 -12.59 -7.41
N GLN A 193 -6.00 -11.80 -6.62
CA GLN A 193 -7.26 -11.17 -7.03
C GLN A 193 -7.02 -9.72 -7.49
N PRO A 194 -7.69 -9.28 -8.56
CA PRO A 194 -7.61 -7.90 -9.02
C PRO A 194 -8.10 -6.93 -7.93
N THR A 195 -7.50 -5.74 -7.92
CA THR A 195 -7.99 -4.59 -7.15
C THR A 195 -9.02 -3.88 -8.01
N PHE A 196 -10.25 -3.71 -7.48
CA PHE A 196 -11.34 -3.01 -8.15
C PHE A 196 -11.34 -1.52 -7.80
#